data_AF-A0ABF7Q799-F1
#
_entry.id   AF-A0ABF7Q799-F1
#
_cell.length_a   1.000
_cell.length_b   1.000
_cell.length_c   1.000
_cell.angle_alpha   90.00
_cell.angle_beta   90.00
_cell.angle_gamma   90.00
#
_symmetry.space_group_name_H-M   'P 1'
#
loop_
_entity.id
_entity.type
_entity.pdbx_description
1 polymer ?
#
loop_
_entity_poly.entity_id
_entity_poly.type
_entity_poly.pdbx_seq_one_letter_code
_entity_poly.pdbx_strand_id
1 'polypeptide(L)'
;MWWGLAVFLMFVTACIGFYEAERERDSKRKVLPDMALEEVVCQIVGVSADRLFDYDNPQKVSDALLDIREKALLGAIDTWGRRDCNSMDLRFYPLDTVDRGSWAFRHIDYLAFMRDRRCALGVASGQPREFRVSDIHMNRDQVDRTWPKKPMRRFNLGWPVRKAAA
;
A
#
# COMPACT_ATOMS: atom_id res chain seq x y z
N MET A 1 33.99 -19.89 37.62
CA MET A 1 33.70 -18.57 37.03
C MET A 1 32.19 -18.36 36.98
N TRP A 2 31.57 -17.91 38.08
CA TRP A 2 30.10 -17.74 38.16
C TRP A 2 29.61 -16.37 37.63
N TRP A 3 30.48 -15.36 37.66
CA TRP A 3 30.18 -14.01 37.19
C TRP A 3 29.84 -13.94 35.69
N GLY A 4 30.51 -14.74 34.84
CA GLY A 4 30.22 -14.76 33.40
C GLY A 4 28.82 -15.32 33.09
N LEU A 5 28.36 -16.29 33.87
CA LEU A 5 27.02 -16.87 33.73
C LEU A 5 25.94 -15.87 34.16
N ALA A 6 26.19 -15.10 35.23
CA ALA A 6 25.31 -14.04 35.68
C ALA A 6 25.18 -12.90 34.66
N VAL A 7 26.28 -12.46 34.05
CA VAL A 7 26.27 -11.43 33.00
C VAL A 7 25.55 -11.92 31.75
N PHE A 8 25.79 -13.17 31.35
CA PHE A 8 25.10 -13.78 30.20
C PHE A 8 23.59 -13.88 30.43
N LEU A 9 23.15 -14.31 31.62
CA LEU A 9 21.74 -14.38 31.99
C LEU A 9 21.06 -13.00 31.99
N MET A 10 21.75 -11.97 32.50
CA MET A 10 21.24 -10.59 32.43
C MET A 10 21.11 -10.09 30.99
N PHE A 11 22.07 -10.43 30.11
CA PHE A 11 22.01 -10.03 28.70
C PHE A 11 20.86 -10.72 27.96
N VAL A 12 20.67 -12.02 28.16
CA VAL A 12 19.57 -12.79 27.55
C VAL A 12 18.21 -12.28 28.02
N THR A 13 18.04 -12.04 29.33
CA THR A 13 16.79 -11.49 29.87
C THR A 13 16.52 -10.07 29.38
N ALA A 14 17.54 -9.22 29.24
CA ALA A 14 17.39 -7.91 28.62
C ALA A 14 16.96 -7.99 27.15
N CYS A 15 17.58 -8.86 26.35
CA CYS A 15 17.21 -9.07 24.95
C CYS A 15 15.77 -9.55 24.77
N ILE A 16 15.31 -10.47 25.64
CA ILE A 16 13.92 -10.94 25.63
C ILE A 16 12.97 -9.79 25.96
N GLY A 17 13.26 -9.01 27.01
CA GLY A 17 12.43 -7.86 27.38
C GLY A 17 12.36 -6.79 26.30
N PHE A 18 13.48 -6.51 25.61
CA PHE A 18 13.49 -5.62 24.44
C PHE A 18 12.62 -6.17 23.30
N TYR A 19 12.75 -7.45 22.98
CA TYR A 19 11.95 -8.08 21.92
C TYR A 19 10.45 -8.04 22.21
N GLU A 20 10.05 -8.30 23.46
CA GLU A 20 8.65 -8.23 23.88
C GLU A 20 8.12 -6.79 23.85
N ALA A 21 8.92 -5.81 24.29
CA ALA A 21 8.55 -4.40 24.22
C ALA A 21 8.42 -3.90 22.77
N GLU A 22 9.30 -4.34 21.87
CA GLU A 22 9.22 -4.04 20.44
C GLU A 22 7.95 -4.65 19.83
N ARG A 23 7.68 -5.92 20.14
CA ARG A 23 6.48 -6.65 19.68
C ARG A 23 5.19 -6.01 20.20
N GLU A 24 5.18 -5.52 21.43
CA GLU A 24 4.04 -4.83 22.02
C GLU A 24 3.86 -3.42 21.45
N ARG A 25 4.95 -2.73 21.10
CA ARG A 25 4.89 -1.48 20.35
C ARG A 25 4.37 -1.68 18.95
N ASP A 26 4.82 -2.72 18.25
CA ASP A 26 4.37 -3.06 16.91
C ASP A 26 2.90 -3.49 16.89
N SER A 27 2.43 -4.23 17.91
CA SER A 27 1.02 -4.60 18.02
C SER A 27 0.10 -3.42 18.36
N LYS A 28 0.63 -2.39 19.03
CA LYS A 28 -0.08 -1.15 19.37
C LYS A 28 0.10 -0.03 18.34
N ARG A 29 0.95 -0.22 17.34
CA ARG A 29 1.18 0.77 16.29
C ARG A 29 -0.08 0.85 15.44
N LYS A 30 -0.83 1.94 15.60
CA LYS A 30 -2.01 2.21 14.77
C LYS A 30 -1.55 2.24 13.31
N VAL A 31 -2.01 1.27 12.53
CA VAL A 31 -1.77 1.22 11.09
C VAL A 31 -2.51 2.40 10.48
N LEU A 32 -1.77 3.39 9.97
CA LEU A 32 -2.35 4.61 9.41
C LEU A 32 -2.54 4.45 7.88
N PRO A 33 -3.64 5.00 7.34
CA PRO A 33 -3.86 5.07 5.90
C PRO A 33 -3.01 6.19 5.29
N ASP A 34 -1.82 5.83 4.81
CA ASP A 34 -0.80 6.81 4.37
C ASP A 34 -0.60 6.84 2.84
N MET A 35 -1.24 5.94 2.09
CA MET A 35 -1.01 5.78 0.66
C MET A 35 -2.32 5.67 -0.11
N ALA A 36 -2.55 6.60 -1.04
CA ALA A 36 -3.75 6.58 -1.90
C ALA A 36 -3.68 5.45 -2.94
N LEU A 37 -4.84 4.95 -3.37
CA LEU A 37 -4.96 3.89 -4.38
C LEU A 37 -4.11 4.16 -5.63
N GLU A 38 -4.12 5.41 -6.11
CA GLU A 38 -3.34 5.83 -7.27
C GLU A 38 -1.83 5.59 -7.09
N GLU A 39 -1.28 5.93 -5.92
CA GLU A 39 0.14 5.75 -5.62
C GLU A 39 0.51 4.26 -5.63
N VAL A 40 -0.38 3.40 -5.12
CA VAL A 40 -0.19 1.95 -5.10
C VAL A 40 -0.19 1.39 -6.52
N VAL A 41 -1.12 1.81 -7.36
CA VAL A 41 -1.17 1.41 -8.78
C VAL A 41 0.10 1.86 -9.50
N CYS A 42 0.53 3.11 -9.28
CA CYS A 42 1.79 3.64 -9.82
C CYS A 42 3.01 2.79 -9.41
N GLN A 43 3.06 2.33 -8.16
CA GLN A 43 4.12 1.48 -7.64
C GLN A 43 4.14 0.09 -8.29
N ILE A 44 2.98 -0.55 -8.45
CA ILE A 44 2.87 -1.87 -9.09
C ILE A 44 3.27 -1.80 -10.56
N VAL A 45 2.72 -0.82 -11.28
CA VAL A 45 2.97 -0.64 -12.72
C VAL A 45 4.40 -0.12 -12.97
N GLY A 46 4.95 0.65 -12.03
CA GLY A 46 6.29 1.25 -12.10
C GLY A 46 6.33 2.55 -12.89
N VAL A 47 5.29 3.38 -12.76
CA VAL A 47 5.08 4.62 -13.52
C VAL A 47 4.77 5.76 -12.55
N SER A 48 5.08 7.00 -12.90
CA SER A 48 4.68 8.16 -12.10
C SER A 48 3.19 8.51 -12.29
N ALA A 49 2.57 9.11 -11.28
CA ALA A 49 1.18 9.57 -11.31
C ALA A 49 0.84 10.37 -12.58
N ASP A 50 1.75 11.25 -13.03
CA ASP A 50 1.56 12.09 -14.22
C ASP A 50 1.49 11.30 -15.52
N ARG A 51 2.13 10.12 -15.57
CA ARG A 51 2.23 9.29 -16.78
C ARG A 51 1.24 8.13 -16.79
N LEU A 52 0.43 7.98 -15.74
CA LEU A 52 -0.50 6.86 -15.63
C LEU A 52 -1.63 6.94 -16.67
N PHE A 53 -2.08 8.15 -17.05
CA PHE A 53 -3.11 8.36 -18.07
C PHE A 53 -2.62 8.12 -19.50
N ASP A 54 -1.38 8.49 -19.76
CA ASP A 54 -0.72 8.28 -21.07
C ASP A 54 0.00 6.93 -21.11
N TYR A 55 -0.31 6.02 -20.19
CA TYR A 55 0.38 4.75 -20.11
C TYR A 55 -0.08 3.82 -21.23
N ASP A 56 0.83 3.50 -22.13
CA ASP A 56 0.60 2.70 -23.35
C ASP A 56 0.12 1.26 -23.09
N ASN A 57 0.01 0.82 -21.83
CA ASN A 57 -0.42 -0.53 -21.49
C ASN A 57 -1.58 -0.52 -20.46
N PRO A 58 -2.83 -0.38 -20.92
CA PRO A 58 -4.02 -0.37 -20.06
C PRO A 58 -4.22 -1.71 -19.33
N GLN A 59 -3.77 -2.82 -19.93
CA GLN A 59 -3.89 -4.15 -19.34
C GLN A 59 -3.14 -4.22 -18.00
N LYS A 60 -1.92 -3.68 -17.92
CA LYS A 60 -1.15 -3.67 -16.67
C LYS A 60 -1.82 -2.89 -15.55
N VAL A 61 -2.50 -1.80 -15.88
CA VAL A 61 -3.24 -1.00 -14.90
C VAL A 61 -4.44 -1.80 -14.40
N SER A 62 -5.17 -2.45 -15.30
CA SER A 62 -6.27 -3.36 -14.94
C SER A 62 -5.79 -4.52 -14.07
N ASP A 63 -4.68 -5.17 -14.42
CA ASP A 63 -4.10 -6.27 -13.65
C ASP A 63 -3.67 -5.81 -12.25
N ALA A 64 -3.09 -4.61 -12.14
CA ALA A 64 -2.74 -4.02 -10.84
C ALA A 64 -3.97 -3.78 -9.95
N LEU A 65 -5.07 -3.27 -10.52
CA LEU A 65 -6.33 -3.09 -9.79
C LEU A 65 -6.93 -4.42 -9.32
N LEU A 66 -6.82 -5.48 -10.15
CA LEU A 66 -7.27 -6.82 -9.79
C LEU A 66 -6.42 -7.42 -8.65
N ASP A 67 -5.11 -7.30 -8.73
CA ASP A 67 -4.19 -7.79 -7.68
C ASP A 67 -4.42 -7.05 -6.36
N ILE A 68 -4.62 -5.73 -6.39
CA ILE A 68 -5.00 -4.93 -5.22
C ILE A 68 -6.27 -5.49 -4.57
N ARG A 69 -7.31 -5.74 -5.38
CA ARG A 69 -8.57 -6.31 -4.90
C ARG A 69 -8.35 -7.68 -4.26
N GLU A 70 -7.55 -8.54 -4.88
CA GLU A 70 -7.26 -9.87 -4.37
C GLU A 70 -6.53 -9.80 -3.02
N LYS A 71 -5.49 -8.95 -2.89
CA LYS A 71 -4.77 -8.77 -1.63
C LYS A 71 -5.64 -8.18 -0.53
N ALA A 72 -6.52 -7.24 -0.87
CA ALA A 72 -7.48 -6.68 0.09
C ALA A 72 -8.50 -7.73 0.55
N LEU A 73 -9.02 -8.55 -0.37
CA LEU A 73 -9.94 -9.64 -0.06
C LEU A 73 -9.30 -10.69 0.85
N LEU A 74 -8.03 -11.05 0.59
CA LEU A 74 -7.26 -11.99 1.41
C LEU A 74 -6.83 -11.39 2.76
N GLY A 75 -6.99 -10.08 2.97
CA GLY A 75 -6.55 -9.39 4.18
C GLY A 75 -5.04 -9.27 4.31
N ALA A 76 -4.32 -9.33 3.19
CA ALA A 76 -2.88 -9.08 3.15
C ALA A 76 -2.55 -7.57 3.28
N ILE A 77 -3.50 -6.73 2.89
CA ILE A 77 -3.45 -5.28 3.08
C ILE A 77 -4.73 -4.80 3.77
N ASP A 78 -4.58 -3.87 4.69
CA ASP A 78 -5.70 -3.15 5.26
C ASP A 78 -6.07 -1.98 4.34
N THR A 79 -7.38 -1.75 4.20
CA THR A 79 -7.92 -0.73 3.30
C THR A 79 -8.84 0.21 4.07
N TRP A 80 -8.75 1.48 3.74
CA TRP A 80 -9.60 2.54 4.28
C TRP A 80 -10.26 3.29 3.12
N GLY A 81 -11.41 3.86 3.36
CA GLY A 81 -12.10 4.68 2.38
C GLY A 81 -13.15 5.56 3.04
N ARG A 82 -13.61 6.56 2.29
CA ARG A 82 -14.67 7.47 2.73
C ARG A 82 -16.01 6.93 2.23
N ARG A 83 -16.97 6.82 3.14
CA ARG A 83 -18.33 6.39 2.82
C ARG A 83 -19.19 7.57 2.36
N ASP A 84 -19.97 7.36 1.31
CA ASP A 84 -21.00 8.27 0.78
C ASP A 84 -20.55 9.73 0.63
N CYS A 85 -19.32 9.96 0.19
CA CYS A 85 -18.87 11.32 -0.04
C CYS A 85 -19.51 11.90 -1.32
N ASN A 86 -20.19 13.03 -1.16
CA ASN A 86 -20.48 13.91 -2.29
C ASN A 86 -19.19 14.63 -2.67
N SER A 87 -18.89 14.66 -3.97
CA SER A 87 -17.57 15.02 -4.53
C SER A 87 -17.03 16.40 -4.17
N MET A 88 -17.84 17.28 -3.57
CA MET A 88 -17.46 18.67 -3.31
C MET A 88 -16.65 18.88 -2.02
N ASP A 89 -16.71 18.01 -0.99
CA ASP A 89 -16.03 18.33 0.28
C ASP A 89 -15.62 17.10 1.13
N LEU A 90 -14.54 16.44 0.70
CA LEU A 90 -13.99 15.21 1.31
C LEU A 90 -13.42 15.40 2.72
N ARG A 91 -13.09 16.64 3.12
CA ARG A 91 -12.48 16.95 4.42
C ARG A 91 -13.38 16.62 5.61
N PHE A 92 -14.69 16.54 5.40
CA PHE A 92 -15.67 16.28 6.46
C PHE A 92 -16.02 14.80 6.65
N TYR A 93 -15.55 13.92 5.77
CA TYR A 93 -15.84 12.49 5.84
C TYR A 93 -14.63 11.76 6.42
N PRO A 94 -14.73 11.03 7.54
CA PRO A 94 -13.58 10.28 8.05
C PRO A 94 -13.18 9.14 7.10
N LEU A 95 -11.92 8.70 7.20
CA LEU A 95 -11.46 7.46 6.58
C LEU A 95 -11.84 6.30 7.49
N ASP A 96 -12.75 5.45 7.02
CA ASP A 96 -13.20 4.27 7.73
C ASP A 96 -12.56 3.02 7.14
N THR A 97 -12.31 2.02 7.99
CA THR A 97 -11.84 0.71 7.54
C THR A 97 -12.87 0.08 6.59
N VAL A 98 -12.40 -0.40 5.45
CA VAL A 98 -13.18 -1.17 4.49
C VAL A 98 -13.03 -2.63 4.85
N ASP A 99 -14.15 -3.25 5.23
CA ASP A 99 -14.14 -4.66 5.62
C ASP A 99 -13.77 -5.58 4.44
N ARG A 100 -13.08 -6.68 4.74
CA ARG A 100 -12.64 -7.67 3.74
C ARG A 100 -13.82 -8.25 2.96
N GLY A 101 -14.94 -8.51 3.64
CA GLY A 101 -16.16 -9.01 3.01
C GLY A 101 -16.73 -8.06 1.96
N SER A 102 -16.45 -6.76 2.07
CA SER A 102 -16.88 -5.77 1.08
C SER A 102 -16.20 -5.97 -0.29
N TRP A 103 -14.96 -6.45 -0.32
CA TRP A 103 -14.20 -6.69 -1.55
C TRP A 103 -14.67 -7.92 -2.35
N ALA A 104 -15.43 -8.82 -1.72
CA ALA A 104 -16.04 -9.97 -2.40
C ALA A 104 -17.05 -9.50 -3.46
N PHE A 105 -17.83 -8.48 -3.14
CA PHE A 105 -18.92 -7.96 -3.99
C PHE A 105 -18.57 -6.66 -4.71
N ARG A 106 -17.47 -6.02 -4.31
CA ARG A 106 -17.04 -4.74 -4.84
C ARG A 106 -15.75 -4.86 -5.63
N HIS A 107 -15.64 -4.04 -6.68
CA HIS A 107 -14.46 -3.96 -7.52
C HIS A 107 -14.16 -2.51 -7.88
N ILE A 108 -12.92 -2.25 -8.28
CA ILE A 108 -12.53 -0.97 -8.88
C ILE A 108 -12.74 -1.12 -10.38
N ASP A 109 -13.68 -0.37 -10.94
CA ASP A 109 -13.85 -0.31 -12.39
C ASP A 109 -12.69 0.48 -12.98
N TYR A 110 -11.93 -0.15 -13.87
CA TYR A 110 -10.80 0.46 -14.57
C TYR A 110 -11.19 1.76 -15.27
N LEU A 111 -12.32 1.80 -15.97
CA LEU A 111 -12.75 3.00 -16.70
C LEU A 111 -13.15 4.12 -15.75
N ALA A 112 -13.75 3.78 -14.61
CA ALA A 112 -14.06 4.75 -13.56
C ALA A 112 -12.79 5.30 -12.92
N PHE A 113 -11.80 4.44 -12.66
CA PHE A 113 -10.50 4.83 -12.11
C PHE A 113 -9.71 5.75 -13.04
N MET A 114 -9.74 5.49 -14.34
CA MET A 114 -9.11 6.36 -15.34
C MET A 114 -9.84 7.70 -15.54
N ARG A 115 -11.05 7.87 -14.99
CA ARG A 115 -11.76 9.17 -15.00
C ARG A 115 -11.59 9.91 -13.69
N ASP A 116 -11.54 9.19 -12.58
CA ASP A 116 -11.38 9.73 -11.24
C ASP A 116 -10.45 8.83 -10.42
N ARG A 117 -9.27 9.35 -10.08
CA ARG A 117 -8.22 8.68 -9.27
C ARG A 117 -8.70 8.35 -7.86
N ARG A 118 -9.72 9.06 -7.36
CA ARG A 118 -10.38 8.79 -6.07
C ARG A 118 -11.44 7.69 -6.18
N CYS A 119 -11.45 6.96 -7.30
CA CYS A 119 -12.43 5.99 -7.74
C CYS A 119 -13.23 5.35 -6.63
N ALA A 120 -14.54 5.31 -6.84
CA ALA A 120 -15.41 4.57 -5.95
C ALA A 120 -15.37 3.08 -6.27
N LEU A 121 -15.51 2.27 -5.23
CA LEU A 121 -15.81 0.86 -5.36
C LEU A 121 -17.19 0.69 -6.02
N GLY A 122 -17.19 0.07 -7.19
CA GLY A 122 -18.41 -0.37 -7.89
C GLY A 122 -18.96 -1.63 -7.23
N VAL A 123 -20.28 -1.75 -7.19
CA VAL A 123 -20.98 -2.97 -6.70
C VAL A 123 -21.27 -3.86 -7.91
N ALA A 124 -21.01 -5.16 -7.80
CA ALA A 124 -21.47 -6.13 -8.80
C ALA A 124 -23.01 -6.09 -8.89
N SER A 125 -23.55 -6.09 -10.10
CA SER A 125 -24.99 -5.97 -10.39
C SER A 125 -25.87 -6.85 -9.46
N GLY A 126 -26.81 -6.24 -8.74
CA GLY A 126 -27.89 -6.95 -8.05
C GLY A 126 -27.99 -6.78 -6.53
N GLN A 127 -27.01 -6.15 -5.85
CA GLN A 127 -27.13 -5.85 -4.42
C GLN A 127 -27.71 -4.44 -4.17
N PRO A 128 -28.57 -4.26 -3.15
CA PRO A 128 -29.05 -2.95 -2.75
C PRO A 128 -27.86 -2.04 -2.40
N ARG A 129 -27.87 -0.82 -2.94
CA ARG A 129 -26.84 0.21 -2.74
C ARG A 129 -26.84 0.67 -1.28
N GLU A 130 -26.22 -0.07 -0.38
CA GLU A 130 -26.20 0.37 1.02
C GLU A 130 -25.19 1.50 1.25
N PHE A 131 -23.96 1.44 0.70
CA PHE A 131 -22.96 2.50 0.89
C PHE A 131 -21.95 2.56 -0.26
N ARG A 132 -21.64 3.74 -0.81
CA ARG A 132 -20.54 3.96 -1.77
C ARG A 132 -19.25 4.21 -0.99
N VAL A 133 -18.18 3.52 -1.32
CA VAL A 133 -16.85 3.77 -0.72
C VAL A 133 -15.95 4.36 -1.80
N SER A 134 -15.33 5.48 -1.52
CA SER A 134 -14.44 6.20 -2.44
C SER A 134 -13.22 6.72 -1.69
N ASP A 135 -12.24 7.24 -2.42
CA ASP A 135 -11.00 7.77 -1.87
C ASP A 135 -10.25 6.69 -1.06
N ILE A 136 -9.97 5.57 -1.70
CA ILE A 136 -9.38 4.39 -1.06
C ILE A 136 -7.92 4.65 -0.71
N HIS A 137 -7.56 4.35 0.53
CA HIS A 137 -6.22 4.45 1.08
C HIS A 137 -5.77 3.12 1.67
N MET A 138 -4.46 2.93 1.71
CA MET A 138 -3.77 1.75 2.21
C MET A 138 -2.60 2.18 3.08
N ASN A 139 -2.09 1.23 3.87
CA ASN A 139 -0.90 1.45 4.65
C ASN A 139 0.35 1.25 3.78
N ARG A 140 1.24 2.26 3.80
CA ARG A 140 2.47 2.23 3.00
C ARG A 140 3.39 1.06 3.36
N ASP A 141 3.54 0.73 4.64
CA ASP A 141 4.44 -0.36 5.06
C ASP A 141 3.94 -1.73 4.56
N GLN A 142 2.62 -1.95 4.58
CA GLN A 142 2.01 -3.17 4.02
C GLN A 142 2.13 -3.21 2.49
N VAL A 143 1.94 -2.08 1.82
CA VAL A 143 2.12 -1.96 0.36
C VAL A 143 3.57 -2.25 -0.02
N ASP A 144 4.54 -1.66 0.66
CA ASP A 144 5.97 -1.85 0.37
C ASP A 144 6.45 -3.29 0.62
N ARG A 145 5.82 -4.01 1.57
CA ARG A 145 6.06 -5.45 1.78
C ARG A 145 5.43 -6.32 0.70
N THR A 146 4.23 -5.96 0.26
CA THR A 146 3.44 -6.74 -0.71
C THR A 146 3.95 -6.54 -2.14
N TRP A 147 4.23 -5.29 -2.49
CA TRP A 147 4.71 -4.85 -3.81
C TRP A 147 5.96 -3.99 -3.64
N PRO A 148 7.13 -4.59 -3.36
CA PRO A 148 8.35 -3.83 -3.16
C PRO A 148 8.67 -2.95 -4.36
N LYS A 149 9.02 -1.69 -4.10
CA LYS A 149 9.46 -0.76 -5.14
C LYS A 149 10.61 -1.40 -5.90
N LYS A 150 10.44 -1.56 -7.21
CA LYS A 150 11.53 -2.04 -8.06
C LYS A 150 12.71 -1.08 -7.87
N PRO A 151 13.90 -1.57 -7.50
CA PRO A 151 15.05 -0.70 -7.39
C PRO A 151 15.24 -0.04 -8.76
N MET A 152 15.23 1.29 -8.81
CA MET A 152 15.75 2.00 -9.97
C MET A 152 17.16 1.44 -10.20
N ARG A 153 17.36 0.67 -11.27
CA ARG A 153 18.69 0.26 -11.68
C ARG A 153 19.52 1.53 -11.76
N ARG A 154 20.45 1.72 -10.83
CA ARG A 154 21.46 2.77 -10.95
C ARG A 154 22.18 2.46 -12.25
N PHE A 155 21.92 3.26 -13.28
CA PHE A 155 22.76 3.24 -14.47
C PHE A 155 24.14 3.69 -13.99
N ASN A 156 25.05 2.74 -13.80
CA ASN A 156 26.46 3.02 -13.72
C ASN A 156 26.85 3.58 -15.10
N LEU A 157 26.76 4.91 -15.23
CA LEU A 157 27.46 5.66 -16.27
C LEU A 157 28.96 5.52 -15.97
N GLY A 158 29.51 4.36 -16.34
CA GLY A 158 30.94 4.13 -16.41
C GLY A 158 31.50 5.00 -17.52
N TRP A 159 31.79 6.26 -17.21
CA TRP A 159 32.57 7.12 -18.07
C TRP A 159 34.00 6.55 -18.14
N PRO A 160 34.53 6.21 -19.33
CA PRO A 160 35.94 5.90 -19.45
C PRO A 160 36.70 7.23 -19.34
N VAL A 161 37.32 7.47 -18.18
CA VAL A 161 38.36 8.50 -18.06
C VAL A 161 39.54 8.04 -18.91
N ARG A 162 39.59 8.48 -20.17
CA ARG A 162 40.81 8.39 -20.97
C ARG A 162 41.85 9.26 -20.29
N LYS A 163 42.77 8.64 -19.55
CA LYS A 163 44.03 9.29 -19.19
C LYS A 163 44.75 9.61 -20.50
N ALA A 164 44.85 10.90 -20.81
CA ALA A 164 45.78 11.37 -21.82
C ALA A 164 47.19 11.05 -21.31
N ALA A 165 47.88 10.12 -21.97
CA ALA A 165 49.29 9.91 -21.77
C ALA A 165 50.05 11.08 -22.42
N ALA A 166 51.04 11.59 -21.68
CA ALA A 166 52.00 12.61 -22.08
C ALA A 166 52.93 12.12 -23.19
#